data_AF-A0ABD5DG41-F1
#
_entry.id   AF-A0ABD5DG41-F1
#
_cell.length_a   1.000
_cell.length_b   1.000
_cell.length_c   1.000
_cell.angle_alpha   90.00
_cell.angle_beta   90.00
_cell.angle_gamma   90.00
#
_symmetry.space_group_name_H-M   'P 1'
#
loop_
_entity.id
_entity.type
_entity.pdbx_description
1 polymer ?
#
loop_
_entity_poly.entity_id
_entity_poly.type
_entity_poly.pdbx_seq_one_letter_code
_entity_poly.pdbx_strand_id
1 'polypeptide(L)' 'SQTSAVQQKLAALEKSSGGRLGVALIDTADNTQVLYRGDERFPMCSTSKVMAAAAVLKQSETQKQLLNQPVEIKPADLVN' A
#
# COMPACT_ATOMS: atom_id res chain seq x y z
N SER A 1 24.69 1.72 -13.67
CA SER A 1 23.40 1.39 -14.33
C SER A 1 22.32 2.35 -13.85
N GLN A 2 21.25 2.56 -14.61
CA GLN A 2 20.17 3.49 -14.23
C GLN A 2 19.63 3.24 -12.80
N THR A 3 19.56 1.97 -12.39
CA THR A 3 19.21 1.52 -11.03
C THR A 3 20.08 2.12 -9.92
N SER A 4 21.41 2.21 -10.13
CA SER A 4 22.33 2.72 -9.10
C SER A 4 22.16 4.23 -8.89
N ALA A 5 21.85 4.97 -9.96
CA ALA A 5 21.56 6.41 -9.86
C ALA A 5 20.23 6.68 -9.12
N VAL A 6 19.21 5.84 -9.33
CA VAL A 6 17.94 5.92 -8.59
C VAL A 6 18.17 5.62 -7.10
N GLN A 7 18.91 4.57 -6.76
CA GLN A 7 19.24 4.24 -5.37
C GLN A 7 19.98 5.37 -4.65
N GLN A 8 20.92 6.05 -5.31
CA GLN A 8 21.63 7.20 -4.73
C GLN A 8 20.68 8.36 -4.42
N LYS A 9 19.72 8.65 -5.30
CA LYS A 9 18.70 9.69 -5.07
C LYS A 9 17.76 9.32 -3.92
N LEU A 10 17.36 8.05 -3.81
CA LEU A 10 16.54 7.55 -2.71
C LEU A 10 17.29 7.63 -1.37
N ALA A 11 18.58 7.31 -1.36
CA ALA A 11 19.42 7.46 -0.16
C ALA A 11 19.57 8.93 0.27
N ALA A 12 19.73 9.84 -0.69
CA ALA A 12 19.76 11.28 -0.40
C ALA A 12 18.42 11.78 0.18
N LEU A 13 17.29 11.29 -0.36
CA LEU A 13 15.94 11.62 0.13
C LEU A 13 15.68 11.05 1.53
N GLU A 14 16.10 9.80 1.79
CA GLU A 14 16.03 9.21 3.13
C GLU A 14 16.78 10.09 4.13
N LYS A 15 18.03 10.46 3.80
CA LYS A 15 18.86 11.30 4.67
C LYS A 15 18.22 12.67 4.94
N SER A 16 17.61 13.31 3.94
CA SER A 16 16.97 14.62 4.12
C SER A 16 15.63 14.53 4.88
N SER A 17 14.96 13.38 4.84
CA SER A 17 13.67 13.18 5.52
C SER A 17 13.77 13.10 7.05
N GLY A 18 14.95 12.77 7.59
CA GLY A 18 15.14 12.49 9.01
C GLY A 18 14.48 11.19 9.50
N GLY A 19 13.92 10.39 8.59
CA GLY A 19 13.27 9.12 8.86
C GLY A 19 13.87 7.96 8.06
N ARG A 20 13.09 6.88 7.91
CA ARG A 20 13.41 5.73 7.07
C ARG A 20 12.51 5.71 5.84
N LEU A 21 13.08 5.36 4.69
CA LEU A 21 12.36 5.33 3.41
C LEU A 21 12.40 3.92 2.81
N GLY A 22 11.22 3.34 2.57
CA GLY A 22 11.07 2.11 1.79
C GLY A 22 10.39 2.40 0.45
N VAL A 23 10.94 1.90 -0.65
CA VAL A 23 10.35 2.11 -1.99
C VAL A 23 10.44 0.83 -2.81
N ALA A 24 9.34 0.48 -3.49
CA ALA A 24 9.30 -0.52 -4.54
C ALA A 24 8.77 0.13 -5.83
N LEU A 25 9.56 0.07 -6.89
CA LEU A 25 9.13 0.42 -8.25
C LEU A 25 9.06 -0.87 -9.05
N ILE A 26 7.91 -1.13 -9.65
CA ILE A 26 7.65 -2.34 -10.44
C ILE A 26 7.19 -1.87 -11.82
N ASP A 27 7.93 -2.23 -12.87
CA ASP A 27 7.49 -2.03 -14.24
C ASP A 27 6.46 -3.12 -14.58
N THR A 28 5.24 -2.71 -14.90
CA THR A 28 4.15 -3.65 -15.21
C THR A 28 4.25 -4.26 -16.61
N ALA A 29 5.14 -3.76 -17.48
CA ALA A 29 5.35 -4.33 -18.81
C ALA A 29 6.19 -5.62 -18.76
N ASP A 30 7.20 -5.68 -17.89
CA ASP A 30 8.17 -6.79 -17.85
C ASP A 30 8.50 -7.32 -16.43
N ASN A 31 7.85 -6.78 -15.40
CA ASN A 31 8.07 -7.10 -13.98
C ASN A 31 9.48 -6.78 -13.45
N THR A 32 10.26 -5.97 -14.16
CA THR A 32 11.52 -5.47 -13.61
C THR A 32 11.27 -4.57 -12.40
N GLN A 33 12.17 -4.63 -11.43
CA GLN A 33 11.99 -3.96 -10.15
C GLN A 33 13.21 -3.15 -9.74
N VAL A 34 12.94 -2.01 -9.11
CA VAL A 34 13.92 -1.26 -8.33
C VAL A 34 13.41 -1.17 -6.90
N LEU A 35 14.11 -1.88 -6.00
CA LEU A 35 13.78 -1.93 -4.59
C LEU A 35 14.79 -1.13 -3.77
N TYR A 36 14.29 -0.36 -2.81
CA TYR A 36 15.06 0.35 -1.79
C TYR A 36 14.49 -0.01 -0.43
N ARG A 37 15.28 -0.74 0.37
CA ARG A 37 14.84 -1.41 1.62
C ARG A 37 13.62 -2.32 1.42
N GLY A 38 13.57 -3.05 0.30
CA GLY A 38 12.42 -3.88 -0.08
C GLY A 38 12.06 -5.00 0.90
N ASP A 39 13.04 -5.47 1.67
CA ASP A 39 12.86 -6.57 2.64
C ASP A 39 12.57 -6.07 4.08
N GLU A 40 12.54 -4.75 4.31
CA GLU A 40 12.23 -4.18 5.61
C GLU A 40 10.73 -4.01 5.83
N ARG A 41 10.30 -4.14 7.09
CA ARG A 41 8.90 -3.95 7.48
C ARG A 41 8.60 -2.48 7.80
N PHE A 42 7.52 -1.97 7.21
CA PHE A 42 6.96 -0.64 7.47
C PHE A 42 5.51 -0.76 7.96
N PRO A 43 5.04 0.14 8.84
CA PRO A 43 3.63 0.18 9.22
C PRO A 43 2.78 0.57 8.00
N MET A 44 1.76 -0.24 7.68
CA MET A 44 0.88 0.06 6.54
C MET A 44 -0.07 1.22 6.83
N CYS A 45 -0.45 1.44 8.10
CA CYS A 45 -1.46 2.44 8.46
C CYS A 45 -2.69 2.31 7.53
N SER A 46 -3.11 3.39 6.87
CA SER A 46 -4.25 3.39 5.95
C SER A 46 -4.00 2.73 4.59
N THR A 47 -2.76 2.39 4.20
CA THR A 47 -2.52 1.68 2.93
C THR A 47 -3.06 0.26 2.96
N SER A 48 -3.19 -0.34 4.15
CA SER A 48 -3.84 -1.63 4.37
C SER A 48 -5.29 -1.69 3.87
N LYS A 49 -5.98 -0.55 3.79
CA LYS A 49 -7.37 -0.45 3.30
C LYS A 49 -7.52 -0.91 1.84
N VAL A 50 -6.47 -0.83 1.02
CA VAL A 50 -6.48 -1.35 -0.35
C VAL A 50 -6.77 -2.86 -0.35
N MET A 51 -6.10 -3.62 0.51
CA MET A 51 -6.32 -5.06 0.63
C MET A 51 -7.69 -5.40 1.23
N ALA A 52 -8.15 -4.62 2.21
CA ALA A 52 -9.49 -4.79 2.78
C ALA A 52 -10.60 -4.56 1.75
N ALA A 53 -10.51 -3.48 0.97
CA ALA A 53 -11.45 -3.19 -0.12
C ALA A 53 -11.40 -4.27 -1.22
N ALA A 54 -10.21 -4.71 -1.61
CA ALA A 54 -10.05 -5.80 -2.58
C ALA A 54 -10.72 -7.11 -2.11
N ALA A 55 -10.62 -7.43 -0.81
CA ALA A 55 -11.29 -8.60 -0.24
C ALA A 55 -12.82 -8.50 -0.31
N VAL A 56 -13.39 -7.33 0.01
CA VAL A 56 -14.85 -7.08 -0.11
C VAL A 56 -15.30 -7.19 -1.57
N LEU A 57 -14.56 -6.59 -2.50
CA LEU A 57 -14.86 -6.69 -3.93
C LEU A 57 -14.79 -8.14 -4.41
N LYS A 58 -13.77 -8.90 -4.00
CA LYS A 58 -13.65 -10.32 -4.33
C LYS A 58 -14.83 -11.12 -3.81
N GLN A 59 -15.28 -10.85 -2.60
CA GLN A 59 -16.45 -11.51 -2.02
C GLN A 59 -17.73 -11.19 -2.80
N SER A 60 -17.87 -9.94 -3.29
CA SER A 60 -19.03 -9.51 -4.07
C SER A 60 -19.21 -10.25 -5.40
N GLU A 61 -18.14 -10.84 -5.95
CA GLU A 61 -18.22 -11.65 -7.17
C GLU A 61 -19.21 -12.81 -7.02
N THR A 62 -19.26 -13.39 -5.82
CA THR A 62 -20.16 -14.52 -5.46
C THR A 62 -21.40 -14.07 -4.68
N GLN A 63 -21.30 -13.00 -3.89
CA GLN A 63 -22.39 -12.46 -3.09
C GLN A 63 -22.98 -11.20 -3.73
N LYS A 64 -23.94 -11.37 -4.65
CA LYS A 64 -24.46 -10.29 -5.51
C LYS A 64 -25.11 -9.11 -4.77
N GLN A 65 -25.59 -9.30 -3.54
CA GLN A 65 -26.22 -8.24 -2.74
C GLN A 65 -25.26 -7.55 -1.76
N LEU A 66 -24.01 -8.02 -1.64
CA LEU A 66 -23.07 -7.54 -0.64
C LEU A 66 -22.81 -6.03 -0.76
N LEU A 67 -22.63 -5.52 -1.99
CA LEU A 67 -22.35 -4.10 -2.22
C LEU A 67 -23.57 -3.19 -1.98
N ASN A 68 -24.78 -3.74 -2.01
CA ASN A 68 -26.02 -3.02 -1.74
C ASN A 68 -26.51 -3.22 -0.29
N GLN A 69 -25.76 -3.95 0.52
CA GLN A 69 -26.16 -4.27 1.89
C GLN A 69 -26.03 -3.00 2.75
N PRO A 70 -27.14 -2.51 3.35
CA PRO A 70 -27.06 -1.41 4.29
C PRO A 70 -26.32 -1.86 5.55
N VAL A 71 -25.39 -1.03 6.02
CA VAL A 71 -24.69 -1.21 7.29
C VAL A 71 -25.12 -0.08 8.22
N GLU A 72 -25.83 -0.44 9.29
CA GLU A 72 -26.20 0.52 10.34
C GLU A 72 -24.93 0.90 11.11
N ILE A 73 -24.69 2.20 11.26
CA ILE A 73 -23.59 2.75 12.07
C ILE A 73 -24.21 3.63 13.15
N LYS A 74 -23.96 3.30 14.41
CA LYS A 74 -24.45 4.03 15.58
C LYS A 74 -23.35 4.94 16.13
N PRO A 75 -23.70 6.02 16.84
CA PRO A 75 -22.70 6.87 17.48
C PRO A 75 -21.75 6.11 18.41
N ALA A 76 -22.23 5.05 19.06
CA ALA A 76 -21.42 4.19 19.92
C ALA A 76 -20.39 3.32 19.17
N ASP A 77 -20.50 3.17 17.85
CA ASP A 77 -19.56 2.41 17.02
C ASP A 77 -18.34 3.24 16.60
N LEU A 78 -18.42 4.57 16.73
CA LEU A 78 -17.33 5.47 16.39
C LEU A 78 -16.28 5.49 17.50
N VAL A 79 -15.02 5.33 17.11
CA VAL A 79 -13.86 5.50 17.99
C VAL A 79 -13.24 6.88 17.75
N ASN A 80 -12.72 7.49 18.82
CA ASN A 80 -12.04 8.79 18.79
C ASN A 80 -10.52 8.62 18.79
#